data_AF-A0AAX3PPA9-F1
#
_entry.id   AF-A0AAX3PPA9-F1
#
_cell.length_a   1.000
_cell.length_b   1.000
_cell.length_c   1.000
_cell.angle_alpha   90.00
_cell.angle_beta   90.00
_cell.angle_gamma   90.00
#
_symmetry.space_group_name_H-M   'P 1'
#
loop_
_entity.id
_entity.type
_entity.pdbx_description
1 polymer ?
#
loop_
_entity_poly.entity_id
_entity_poly.type
_entity_poly.pdbx_seq_one_letter_code
_entity_poly.pdbx_strand_id
1 'polypeptide(L)'
;MSKLDSMAWQPRLSALMPGFIVSTVVAAAACFLSEHYGAPVMLFALLLGMGVNFLATEGKCKAGIEFTAREVLRFGIALLGMRITLEQMTALGWQPVVLVISLVVITILASVIAAKVLGFNKFFGMLTGGATAICGASAALALSAALPSHPQKEKATLFTVIGVSALSTLAMIVYPMIARWLELTPQHAGIFLGATIHDVAQVVGAGYSMSTETGDTATVVKLMRVAMLLPVIICAAMITRMQGVPSTGKRPPLLPWFAVGFLILACINSTGWVPTVVQTGMNELSRWCLIISISALGMKTQLKELATVGIKPILLMIGESVFLVLLVLSLMHWLF
;
A
#
# COMPACT_ATOMS: atom_id res chain seq x y z
N MET A 1 -24.90 3.62 -29.07
CA MET A 1 -23.64 4.00 -28.38
C MET A 1 -22.85 4.88 -29.32
N SER A 2 -23.06 6.19 -29.20
CA SER A 2 -22.87 7.18 -30.26
C SER A 2 -21.52 7.90 -30.14
N LYS A 3 -21.08 8.51 -31.25
CA LYS A 3 -19.83 9.27 -31.47
C LYS A 3 -19.45 10.31 -30.39
N LEU A 4 -20.35 10.63 -29.48
CA LEU A 4 -20.11 11.53 -28.33
C LEU A 4 -19.22 10.90 -27.26
N ASP A 5 -19.27 9.58 -27.05
CA ASP A 5 -18.37 8.91 -26.11
C ASP A 5 -16.93 8.89 -26.64
N SER A 6 -16.73 8.60 -27.94
CA SER A 6 -15.40 8.53 -28.56
C SER A 6 -14.62 9.86 -28.54
N MET A 7 -15.29 11.02 -28.52
CA MET A 7 -14.63 12.34 -28.43
C MET A 7 -14.20 12.69 -27.00
N ALA A 8 -14.77 12.07 -25.96
CA ALA A 8 -14.37 12.28 -24.57
C ALA A 8 -13.16 11.43 -24.15
N TRP A 9 -12.90 10.31 -24.83
CA TRP A 9 -11.77 9.41 -24.54
C TRP A 9 -10.43 9.90 -25.11
N GLN A 10 -10.43 10.47 -26.32
CA GLN A 10 -9.22 10.98 -26.98
C GLN A 10 -8.41 12.01 -26.17
N PRO A 11 -9.02 13.06 -25.56
CA PRO A 11 -8.27 14.03 -24.76
C PRO A 11 -7.77 13.45 -23.43
N ARG A 12 -8.41 12.40 -22.91
CA ARG A 12 -7.94 11.68 -21.71
C ARG A 12 -6.76 10.78 -22.03
N LEU A 13 -6.81 10.02 -23.13
CA LEU A 13 -5.70 9.16 -23.52
C LEU A 13 -4.44 9.97 -23.85
N SER A 14 -4.59 11.07 -24.60
CA SER A 14 -3.45 11.94 -24.96
C SER A 14 -2.79 12.59 -23.75
N ALA A 15 -3.55 12.86 -22.68
CA ALA A 15 -3.03 13.40 -21.43
C ALA A 15 -2.31 12.35 -20.55
N LEU A 16 -2.72 11.08 -20.62
CA LEU A 16 -2.13 10.00 -19.81
C LEU A 16 -0.92 9.33 -20.47
N MET A 17 -0.90 9.29 -21.80
CA MET A 17 0.09 8.56 -22.59
C MET A 17 1.55 8.95 -22.27
N PRO A 18 1.93 10.24 -22.16
CA PRO A 18 3.33 10.60 -21.91
C PRO A 18 3.88 10.02 -20.62
N GLY A 19 3.12 10.12 -19.53
CA GLY A 19 3.56 9.62 -18.22
C GLY A 19 3.58 8.09 -18.14
N PHE A 20 2.63 7.41 -18.78
CA PHE A 20 2.63 5.95 -18.87
C PHE A 20 3.83 5.42 -19.68
N ILE A 21 4.14 6.05 -20.82
CA ILE A 21 5.30 5.69 -21.64
C ILE A 21 6.59 5.86 -20.84
N VAL A 22 6.79 7.01 -20.19
CA VAL A 22 7.99 7.24 -19.36
C VAL A 22 8.12 6.20 -18.25
N SER A 23 7.01 5.87 -17.57
CA SER A 23 7.01 4.84 -16.52
C SER A 23 7.38 3.47 -17.07
N THR A 24 6.91 3.13 -18.27
CA THR A 24 7.24 1.89 -18.99
C THR A 24 8.70 1.85 -19.42
N VAL A 25 9.26 2.96 -19.92
CA VAL A 25 10.67 3.06 -20.30
C VAL A 25 11.57 2.84 -19.08
N VAL A 26 11.24 3.47 -17.95
CA VAL A 26 12.00 3.28 -16.70
C VAL A 26 11.87 1.85 -16.17
N ALA A 27 10.70 1.22 -16.30
CA ALA A 27 10.53 -0.20 -15.97
C ALA A 27 11.38 -1.12 -16.87
N ALA A 28 11.41 -0.87 -18.19
CA ALA A 28 12.24 -1.63 -19.11
C ALA A 28 13.73 -1.46 -18.79
N ALA A 29 14.17 -0.25 -18.48
CA ALA A 29 15.54 0.01 -18.00
C ALA A 29 15.83 -0.76 -16.70
N ALA A 30 14.90 -0.77 -15.73
CA ALA A 30 15.05 -1.53 -14.50
C ALA A 30 15.19 -3.04 -14.75
N CYS A 31 14.42 -3.62 -15.69
CA CYS A 31 14.56 -5.01 -16.10
C CYS A 31 15.95 -5.29 -16.67
N PHE A 32 16.42 -4.45 -17.59
CA PHE A 32 17.74 -4.56 -18.18
C PHE A 32 18.86 -4.51 -17.14
N LEU A 33 18.81 -3.57 -16.19
CA LEU A 33 19.78 -3.50 -15.11
C LEU A 33 19.68 -4.72 -14.17
N SER A 34 18.48 -5.20 -13.88
CA SER A 34 18.27 -6.38 -13.02
C SER A 34 18.90 -7.63 -13.63
N GLU A 35 18.73 -7.84 -14.93
CA GLU A 35 19.32 -8.97 -15.66
C GLU A 35 20.85 -8.89 -15.71
N HIS A 36 21.43 -7.69 -15.79
CA HIS A 36 22.87 -7.51 -15.91
C HIS A 36 23.63 -7.48 -14.58
N TYR A 37 23.02 -6.93 -13.53
CA TYR A 37 23.66 -6.74 -12.21
C TYR A 37 23.13 -7.69 -11.13
N GLY A 38 22.10 -8.50 -11.42
CA GLY A 38 21.53 -9.49 -10.49
C GLY A 38 20.77 -8.91 -9.30
N ALA A 39 20.55 -7.59 -9.24
CA ALA A 39 19.80 -6.97 -8.16
C ALA A 39 18.28 -6.95 -8.45
N PRO A 40 17.41 -6.84 -7.44
CA PRO A 40 15.96 -6.93 -7.63
C PRO A 40 15.38 -5.84 -8.54
N VAL A 41 14.59 -6.25 -9.54
CA VAL A 41 13.99 -5.35 -10.54
C VAL A 41 13.12 -4.24 -9.92
N MET A 42 12.34 -4.55 -8.87
CA MET A 42 11.46 -3.57 -8.23
C MET A 42 12.27 -2.48 -7.50
N LEU A 43 13.46 -2.82 -6.98
CA LEU A 43 14.37 -1.86 -6.37
C LEU A 43 14.94 -0.91 -7.44
N PHE A 44 15.40 -1.45 -8.58
CA PHE A 44 15.84 -0.61 -9.70
C PHE A 44 14.72 0.28 -10.24
N ALA A 45 13.51 -0.26 -10.41
CA ALA A 45 12.35 0.51 -10.86
C ALA A 45 12.08 1.70 -9.93
N LEU A 46 12.07 1.47 -8.61
CA LEU A 46 11.89 2.51 -7.60
C LEU A 46 13.01 3.57 -7.68
N LEU A 47 14.28 3.15 -7.65
CA LEU A 47 15.43 4.06 -7.60
C LEU A 47 15.58 4.87 -8.89
N LEU A 48 15.43 4.24 -10.06
CA LEU A 48 15.45 4.95 -11.34
C LEU A 48 14.25 5.91 -11.47
N GLY A 49 13.07 5.49 -11.00
CA GLY A 49 11.90 6.35 -10.92
C GLY A 49 12.16 7.59 -10.06
N MET A 50 12.76 7.42 -8.87
CA MET A 50 13.18 8.54 -8.02
C MET A 50 14.18 9.47 -8.71
N GLY A 51 15.11 8.91 -9.49
CA GLY A 51 16.07 9.68 -10.28
C GLY A 51 15.42 10.61 -11.32
N VAL A 52 14.21 10.29 -11.78
CA VAL A 52 13.44 11.11 -12.73
C VAL A 52 12.17 11.72 -12.12
N ASN A 53 12.15 11.93 -10.80
CA ASN A 53 11.04 12.52 -10.04
C ASN A 53 10.52 13.86 -10.60
N PHE A 54 11.39 14.66 -11.21
CA PHE A 54 11.02 15.95 -11.82
C PHE A 54 9.94 15.83 -12.92
N LEU A 55 9.79 14.65 -13.55
CA LEU A 55 8.74 14.40 -14.55
C LEU A 55 7.34 14.28 -13.92
N ALA A 56 7.25 14.00 -12.62
CA ALA A 56 6.00 13.88 -11.89
C ALA A 56 5.54 15.20 -11.24
N THR A 57 6.44 16.17 -11.06
CA THR A 57 6.11 17.45 -10.40
C THR A 57 5.38 18.39 -11.34
N GLU A 58 5.87 18.54 -12.57
CA GLU A 58 5.38 19.52 -13.55
C GLU A 58 5.34 18.94 -14.98
N GLY A 59 4.48 19.50 -15.84
CA GLY A 59 4.44 19.17 -17.26
C GLY A 59 3.51 18.02 -17.66
N LYS A 60 3.70 17.54 -18.89
CA LYS A 60 2.77 16.64 -19.60
C LYS A 60 2.75 15.20 -19.05
N CYS A 61 3.77 14.79 -18.29
CA CYS A 61 3.88 13.42 -17.77
C CYS A 61 3.12 13.20 -16.46
N LYS A 62 2.82 14.26 -15.71
CA LYS A 62 2.24 14.19 -14.36
C LYS A 62 0.99 13.32 -14.28
N ALA A 63 -0.01 13.59 -15.14
CA ALA A 63 -1.28 12.86 -15.11
C ALA A 63 -1.09 11.38 -15.42
N GLY A 64 -0.25 11.04 -16.40
CA GLY A 64 0.08 9.66 -16.76
C GLY A 64 0.83 8.92 -15.66
N ILE A 65 1.81 9.56 -15.02
CA ILE A 65 2.56 8.97 -13.90
C ILE A 65 1.61 8.73 -12.71
N GLU A 66 0.73 9.67 -12.40
CA GLU A 66 -0.25 9.52 -11.33
C GLU A 66 -1.24 8.39 -11.58
N PHE A 67 -1.76 8.29 -12.81
CA PHE A 67 -2.60 7.18 -13.22
C PHE A 67 -1.87 5.84 -13.10
N THR A 68 -0.62 5.80 -13.55
CA THR A 68 0.20 4.57 -13.53
C THR A 68 0.50 4.12 -12.10
N ALA A 69 0.99 5.01 -11.25
CA ALA A 69 1.30 4.70 -9.85
C ALA A 69 0.08 4.27 -9.02
N ARG A 70 -1.15 4.55 -9.48
CA ARG A 70 -2.38 4.28 -8.74
C ARG A 70 -3.25 3.21 -9.38
N GLU A 71 -3.74 3.43 -10.60
CA GLU A 71 -4.73 2.55 -11.22
C GLU A 71 -4.08 1.35 -11.88
N VAL A 72 -2.94 1.51 -12.56
CA VAL A 72 -2.18 0.36 -13.11
C VAL A 72 -1.66 -0.53 -11.98
N LEU A 73 -1.23 0.06 -10.87
CA LEU A 73 -0.83 -0.68 -9.66
C LEU A 73 -1.98 -1.54 -9.13
N ARG A 74 -3.14 -0.92 -8.92
CA ARG A 74 -4.34 -1.58 -8.40
C ARG A 74 -4.80 -2.70 -9.32
N PHE A 75 -4.73 -2.48 -10.63
CA PHE A 75 -5.01 -3.51 -11.61
C PHE A 75 -4.02 -4.67 -11.52
N GLY A 76 -2.71 -4.40 -11.42
CA GLY A 76 -1.69 -5.41 -11.20
C GLY A 76 -1.93 -6.23 -9.93
N ILE A 77 -2.25 -5.58 -8.81
CA ILE A 77 -2.57 -6.25 -7.54
C ILE A 77 -3.84 -7.10 -7.67
N ALA A 78 -4.89 -6.62 -8.34
CA ALA A 78 -6.08 -7.42 -8.56
C ALA A 78 -5.72 -8.70 -9.36
N LEU A 79 -4.93 -8.57 -10.43
CA LEU A 79 -4.48 -9.70 -11.24
C LEU A 79 -3.64 -10.72 -10.46
N LEU A 80 -2.92 -10.32 -9.40
CA LEU A 80 -2.22 -11.27 -8.52
C LEU A 80 -3.17 -12.30 -7.88
N GLY A 81 -4.48 -12.02 -7.82
CA GLY A 81 -5.47 -13.02 -7.40
C GLY A 81 -5.45 -14.28 -8.27
N MET A 82 -5.09 -14.17 -9.55
CA MET A 82 -4.95 -15.34 -10.43
C MET A 82 -3.70 -16.18 -10.15
N ARG A 83 -2.80 -15.67 -9.32
CA ARG A 83 -1.57 -16.36 -8.92
C ARG A 83 -1.77 -17.20 -7.65
N ILE A 84 -2.70 -16.79 -6.79
CA ILE A 84 -2.87 -17.30 -5.43
C ILE A 84 -4.17 -18.10 -5.34
N THR A 85 -4.15 -19.24 -4.65
CA THR A 85 -5.36 -20.05 -4.38
C THR A 85 -5.85 -19.86 -2.94
N LEU A 86 -7.13 -20.11 -2.71
CA LEU A 86 -7.74 -20.14 -1.37
C LEU A 86 -7.12 -21.26 -0.53
N GLU A 87 -6.71 -22.36 -1.15
CA GLU A 87 -5.98 -23.42 -0.46
C GLU A 87 -4.64 -22.90 0.09
N GLN A 88 -3.86 -22.16 -0.70
CA GLN A 88 -2.63 -21.51 -0.23
C GLN A 88 -2.90 -20.49 0.88
N MET A 89 -3.99 -19.72 0.77
CA MET A 89 -4.37 -18.75 1.82
C MET A 89 -4.79 -19.44 3.12
N THR A 90 -5.49 -20.58 3.04
CA THR A 90 -5.89 -21.35 4.23
C THR A 90 -4.74 -22.17 4.81
N ALA A 91 -3.79 -22.61 3.99
CA ALA A 91 -2.55 -23.24 4.41
C ALA A 91 -1.66 -22.30 5.25
N LEU A 92 -1.78 -20.98 5.03
CA LEU A 92 -1.16 -19.95 5.89
C LEU A 92 -1.66 -19.98 7.35
N GLY A 93 -2.80 -20.65 7.59
CA GLY A 93 -3.39 -20.83 8.90
C GLY A 93 -4.23 -19.63 9.38
N TRP A 94 -4.74 -19.74 10.60
CA TRP A 94 -5.52 -18.69 11.26
C TRP A 94 -4.63 -17.65 11.97
N GLN A 95 -3.35 -17.98 12.18
CA GLN A 95 -2.38 -17.15 12.89
C GLN A 95 -2.20 -15.76 12.25
N PRO A 96 -2.06 -15.62 10.91
CA PRO A 96 -1.97 -14.31 10.27
C PRO A 96 -3.22 -13.44 10.49
N VAL A 97 -4.41 -14.04 10.59
CA VAL A 97 -5.66 -13.31 10.84
C VAL A 97 -5.65 -12.71 12.24
N VAL A 98 -5.33 -13.51 13.26
CA VAL A 98 -5.24 -13.04 14.65
C VAL A 98 -4.14 -12.01 14.82
N LEU A 99 -2.99 -12.23 14.18
CA LEU A 99 -1.90 -11.26 14.11
C LEU A 99 -2.39 -9.94 13.52
N VAL A 100 -3.01 -9.94 12.34
CA VAL A 100 -3.50 -8.71 11.68
C VAL A 100 -4.52 -7.95 12.53
N ILE A 101 -5.51 -8.63 13.12
CA ILE A 101 -6.51 -7.98 13.96
C ILE A 101 -5.85 -7.34 15.18
N SER A 102 -4.96 -8.08 15.85
CA SER A 102 -4.26 -7.61 17.04
C SER A 102 -3.37 -6.40 16.73
N LEU A 103 -2.60 -6.47 15.64
CA LEU A 103 -1.74 -5.37 15.18
C LEU A 103 -2.55 -4.11 14.91
N VAL A 104 -3.66 -4.23 14.15
CA VAL A 104 -4.46 -3.06 13.79
C VAL A 104 -5.03 -2.38 15.03
N VAL A 105 -5.61 -3.15 15.95
CA VAL A 105 -6.21 -2.61 17.17
C VAL A 105 -5.13 -1.98 18.07
N ILE A 106 -4.06 -2.71 18.37
CA ILE A 106 -3.02 -2.27 19.31
C ILE A 106 -2.27 -1.05 18.75
N THR A 107 -1.90 -1.04 17.47
CA THR A 107 -1.17 0.09 16.86
C THR A 107 -2.03 1.36 16.82
N ILE A 108 -3.32 1.27 16.50
CA ILE A 108 -4.21 2.44 16.52
C ILE A 108 -4.36 2.99 17.95
N LEU A 109 -4.58 2.11 18.94
CA LEU A 109 -4.69 2.53 20.34
C LEU A 109 -3.40 3.17 20.85
N ALA A 110 -2.25 2.54 20.59
CA ALA A 110 -0.94 3.06 20.97
C ALA A 110 -0.66 4.41 20.31
N SER A 111 -1.02 4.57 19.04
CA SER A 111 -0.88 5.84 18.32
C SER A 111 -1.74 6.96 18.93
N VAL A 112 -3.01 6.68 19.26
CA VAL A 112 -3.88 7.69 19.91
C VAL A 112 -3.31 8.15 21.26
N ILE A 113 -2.72 7.22 22.03
CA ILE A 113 -2.06 7.54 23.30
C ILE A 113 -0.78 8.36 23.06
N ALA A 114 0.10 7.90 22.18
CA ALA A 114 1.36 8.56 21.84
C ALA A 114 1.14 9.97 21.28
N ALA A 115 0.14 10.14 20.41
CA ALA A 115 -0.25 11.44 19.87
C ALA A 115 -0.64 12.41 20.99
N LYS A 116 -1.44 11.95 21.97
CA LYS A 116 -1.83 12.76 23.13
C LYS A 116 -0.64 13.15 23.99
N VAL A 117 0.31 12.23 24.22
CA VAL A 117 1.55 12.50 24.98
C VAL A 117 2.41 13.55 24.30
N LEU A 118 2.47 13.56 22.96
CA LEU A 118 3.21 14.56 22.18
C LEU A 118 2.47 15.91 21.99
N GLY A 119 1.28 16.04 22.60
CA GLY A 119 0.47 17.27 22.56
C GLY A 119 -0.45 17.38 21.35
N PHE A 120 -0.68 16.30 20.60
CA PHE A 120 -1.67 16.25 19.52
C PHE A 120 -3.04 15.78 20.02
N ASN A 121 -4.07 16.01 19.20
CA ASN A 121 -5.41 15.53 19.49
C ASN A 121 -5.58 14.04 19.11
N LYS A 122 -6.66 13.43 19.61
CA LYS A 122 -7.00 12.03 19.29
C LYS A 122 -7.27 11.81 17.80
N PHE A 123 -7.77 12.83 17.11
CA PHE A 123 -8.03 12.77 15.67
C PHE A 123 -6.74 12.52 14.89
N PHE A 124 -5.66 13.22 15.24
CA PHE A 124 -4.36 13.03 14.60
C PHE A 124 -3.79 11.64 14.86
N GLY A 125 -3.87 11.14 16.10
CA GLY A 125 -3.45 9.75 16.40
C GLY A 125 -4.31 8.69 15.71
N MET A 126 -5.62 8.90 15.54
CA MET A 126 -6.42 7.96 14.74
C MET A 126 -6.01 7.98 13.26
N LEU A 127 -5.66 9.16 12.71
CA LEU A 127 -5.18 9.26 11.34
C LEU A 127 -3.82 8.59 11.15
N THR A 128 -2.82 8.93 11.97
CA THR A 128 -1.45 8.39 11.84
C THR A 128 -1.42 6.91 12.18
N GLY A 129 -2.04 6.51 13.30
CA GLY A 129 -2.16 5.11 13.69
C GLY A 129 -2.90 4.27 12.66
N GLY A 130 -4.01 4.76 12.11
CA GLY A 130 -4.75 4.07 11.05
C GLY A 130 -3.98 3.98 9.73
N ALA A 131 -3.25 5.03 9.36
CA ALA A 131 -2.36 5.02 8.20
C ALA A 131 -1.26 3.98 8.37
N THR A 132 -0.58 3.98 9.52
CA THR A 132 0.49 3.04 9.85
C THR A 132 -0.05 1.59 9.93
N ALA A 133 -1.20 1.38 10.55
CA ALA A 133 -1.74 0.06 10.85
C ALA A 133 -2.42 -0.65 9.66
N ILE A 134 -2.91 0.06 8.64
CA ILE A 134 -3.78 -0.51 7.59
C ILE A 134 -3.10 -0.49 6.22
N CYS A 135 -3.20 0.63 5.49
CA CYS A 135 -2.78 0.76 4.10
C CYS A 135 -2.26 2.16 3.73
N GLY A 136 -1.69 2.87 4.72
CA GLY A 136 -0.96 4.10 4.49
C GLY A 136 -1.87 5.26 4.11
N ALA A 137 -1.56 5.91 2.99
CA ALA A 137 -2.25 7.10 2.53
C ALA A 137 -3.75 6.88 2.32
N SER A 138 -4.15 5.71 1.80
CA SER A 138 -5.56 5.41 1.55
C SER A 138 -6.38 5.27 2.83
N ALA A 139 -5.81 4.69 3.89
CA ALA A 139 -6.42 4.64 5.21
C ALA A 139 -6.53 6.03 5.84
N ALA A 140 -5.48 6.86 5.74
CA ALA A 140 -5.51 8.24 6.23
C ALA A 140 -6.64 9.05 5.60
N LEU A 141 -6.80 8.97 4.27
CA LEU A 141 -7.86 9.66 3.54
C LEU A 141 -9.25 9.14 3.90
N ALA A 142 -9.42 7.82 4.02
CA ALA A 142 -10.70 7.21 4.36
C ALA A 142 -11.13 7.52 5.79
N LEU A 143 -10.20 7.46 6.75
CA LEU A 143 -10.45 7.84 8.15
C LEU A 143 -10.71 9.33 8.27
N SER A 144 -9.97 10.17 7.54
CA SER A 144 -10.27 11.59 7.47
C SER A 144 -11.70 11.81 6.97
N ALA A 145 -12.13 11.15 5.89
CA ALA A 145 -13.50 11.27 5.39
C ALA A 145 -14.57 10.75 6.38
N ALA A 146 -14.27 9.67 7.11
CA ALA A 146 -15.19 9.04 8.07
C ALA A 146 -15.35 9.81 9.38
N LEU A 147 -14.29 10.47 9.84
CA LEU A 147 -14.24 11.13 11.13
C LEU A 147 -14.82 12.55 11.07
N PRO A 148 -15.38 13.05 12.20
CA PRO A 148 -15.93 14.40 12.30
C PRO A 148 -14.96 15.48 11.82
N SER A 149 -15.52 16.56 11.29
CA SER A 149 -14.74 17.71 10.86
C SER A 149 -13.96 18.31 12.04
N HIS A 150 -12.68 18.59 11.81
CA HIS A 150 -11.78 19.23 12.75
C HIS A 150 -11.06 20.38 12.02
N PRO A 151 -10.78 21.55 12.65
CA PRO A 151 -10.16 22.69 11.97
C PRO A 151 -8.84 22.39 11.26
N GLN A 152 -8.07 21.44 11.81
CA GLN A 152 -6.77 21.02 11.26
C GLN A 152 -6.84 19.74 10.40
N LYS A 153 -8.04 19.30 10.01
CA LYS A 153 -8.27 18.01 9.32
C LYS A 153 -7.45 17.85 8.05
N GLU A 154 -7.49 18.84 7.17
CA GLU A 154 -6.76 18.80 5.89
C GLU A 154 -5.26 18.73 6.10
N LYS A 155 -4.71 19.61 6.94
CA LYS A 155 -3.28 19.64 7.27
C LYS A 155 -2.81 18.34 7.91
N ALA A 156 -3.56 17.82 8.88
CA ALA A 156 -3.29 16.53 9.53
C ALA A 156 -3.30 15.37 8.53
N THR A 157 -4.26 15.36 7.60
CA THR A 157 -4.37 14.32 6.57
C THR A 157 -3.19 14.39 5.61
N LEU A 158 -2.85 15.59 5.12
CA LEU A 158 -1.71 15.80 4.23
C LEU A 158 -0.39 15.36 4.90
N PHE A 159 -0.15 15.79 6.13
CA PHE A 159 1.03 15.39 6.90
C PHE A 159 1.12 13.88 7.09
N THR A 160 0.01 13.24 7.42
CA THR A 160 -0.05 11.79 7.57
C THR A 160 0.22 11.08 6.24
N VAL A 161 -0.36 11.55 5.14
CA VAL A 161 -0.18 10.95 3.80
C VAL A 161 1.28 11.07 3.35
N ILE A 162 1.89 12.25 3.49
CA ILE A 162 3.30 12.49 3.11
C ILE A 162 4.22 11.65 4.00
N GLY A 163 4.03 11.71 5.32
CA GLY A 163 4.84 10.98 6.30
C GLY A 163 4.80 9.48 6.08
N VAL A 164 3.61 8.90 5.96
CA VAL A 164 3.45 7.45 5.82
C VAL A 164 3.97 6.95 4.48
N SER A 165 3.82 7.74 3.41
CA SER A 165 4.35 7.40 2.09
C SER A 165 5.87 7.35 2.11
N ALA A 166 6.52 8.35 2.72
CA ALA A 166 7.97 8.38 2.84
C ALA A 166 8.50 7.24 3.73
N LEU A 167 7.86 6.99 4.88
CA LEU A 167 8.21 5.87 5.76
C LEU A 167 7.99 4.51 5.09
N SER A 168 6.93 4.36 4.29
CA SER A 168 6.68 3.15 3.50
C SER A 168 7.76 2.92 2.44
N THR A 169 8.19 3.97 1.74
CA THR A 169 9.31 3.89 0.77
C THR A 169 10.61 3.49 1.46
N LEU A 170 10.90 4.05 2.63
CA LEU A 170 12.06 3.62 3.43
C LEU A 170 11.93 2.16 3.87
N ALA A 171 10.76 1.75 4.36
CA ALA A 171 10.47 0.39 4.78
C ALA A 171 10.62 -0.62 3.63
N MET A 172 10.20 -0.26 2.41
CA MET A 172 10.37 -1.10 1.21
C MET A 172 11.83 -1.49 0.97
N ILE A 173 12.76 -0.58 1.25
CA ILE A 173 14.19 -0.79 1.04
C ILE A 173 14.81 -1.50 2.26
N VAL A 174 14.51 -1.02 3.47
CA VAL A 174 15.18 -1.45 4.70
C VAL A 174 14.65 -2.79 5.22
N TYR A 175 13.34 -3.03 5.18
CA TYR A 175 12.75 -4.19 5.84
C TYR A 175 13.13 -5.54 5.19
N PRO A 176 13.29 -5.65 3.86
CA PRO A 176 13.88 -6.86 3.26
C PRO A 176 15.28 -7.18 3.81
N MET A 177 16.10 -6.16 4.11
CA MET A 177 17.43 -6.36 4.69
C MET A 177 17.32 -6.88 6.13
N ILE A 178 16.38 -6.35 6.91
CA ILE A 178 16.07 -6.84 8.26
C ILE A 178 15.61 -8.30 8.21
N ALA A 179 14.69 -8.64 7.29
CA ALA A 179 14.19 -10.01 7.15
C ALA A 179 15.29 -11.01 6.79
N ARG A 180 16.24 -10.62 5.91
CA ARG A 180 17.42 -11.43 5.58
C ARG A 180 18.37 -11.56 6.77
N TRP A 181 18.61 -10.47 7.50
CA TRP A 181 19.49 -10.47 8.67
C TRP A 181 18.95 -11.33 9.82
N LEU A 182 17.63 -11.39 9.98
CA LEU A 182 16.93 -12.27 10.92
C LEU A 182 16.76 -13.71 10.37
N GLU A 183 17.27 -14.01 9.18
CA GLU A 183 17.18 -15.32 8.51
C GLU A 183 15.74 -15.86 8.44
N LEU A 184 14.76 -14.97 8.22
CA LEU A 184 13.36 -15.37 8.14
C LEU A 184 13.13 -16.24 6.89
N THR A 185 12.37 -17.33 7.06
CA THR A 185 11.89 -18.13 5.92
C THR A 185 11.08 -17.28 4.95
N PRO A 186 10.95 -17.65 3.65
CA PRO A 186 10.21 -16.86 2.68
C PRO A 186 8.78 -16.49 3.12
N GLN A 187 8.10 -17.40 3.81
CA GLN A 187 6.75 -17.24 4.35
C GLN A 187 6.76 -16.27 5.55
N HIS A 188 7.68 -16.43 6.52
CA HIS A 188 7.80 -15.52 7.65
C HIS A 188 8.23 -14.12 7.22
N ALA A 189 9.17 -14.00 6.28
CA ALA A 189 9.52 -12.73 5.66
C ALA A 189 8.29 -12.10 4.99
N GLY A 190 7.46 -12.90 4.32
CA GLY A 190 6.21 -12.43 3.72
C GLY A 190 5.24 -11.86 4.75
N ILE A 191 5.02 -12.60 5.85
CA ILE A 191 4.19 -12.15 6.97
C ILE A 191 4.75 -10.84 7.56
N PHE A 192 6.05 -10.81 7.84
CA PHE A 192 6.73 -9.63 8.37
C PHE A 192 6.55 -8.40 7.48
N LEU A 193 6.85 -8.51 6.18
CA LEU A 193 6.73 -7.39 5.25
C LEU A 193 5.28 -6.93 5.07
N GLY A 194 4.34 -7.87 4.91
CA GLY A 194 2.92 -7.56 4.78
C GLY A 194 2.31 -6.92 6.03
N ALA A 195 2.79 -7.35 7.21
CA ALA A 195 2.32 -6.85 8.51
C ALA A 195 2.92 -5.50 8.90
N THR A 196 4.11 -5.14 8.39
CA THR A 196 4.85 -3.93 8.83
C THR A 196 4.86 -2.81 7.79
N ILE A 197 5.00 -3.09 6.49
CA ILE A 197 5.07 -2.02 5.48
C ILE A 197 3.68 -1.37 5.33
N HIS A 198 3.67 -0.04 5.27
CA HIS A 198 2.45 0.76 5.40
C HIS A 198 1.58 0.80 4.16
N ASP A 199 2.15 0.79 2.97
CA ASP A 199 1.40 0.91 1.70
C ASP A 199 1.53 -0.36 0.86
N VAL A 200 0.48 -0.68 0.11
CA VAL A 200 0.36 -1.93 -0.65
C VAL A 200 1.40 -2.00 -1.76
N ALA A 201 1.68 -0.88 -2.43
CA ALA A 201 2.66 -0.83 -3.53
C ALA A 201 4.04 -1.26 -3.01
N GLN A 202 4.46 -0.65 -1.91
CA GLN A 202 5.74 -0.91 -1.27
C GLN A 202 5.84 -2.32 -0.69
N VAL A 203 4.74 -2.89 -0.15
CA VAL A 203 4.72 -4.30 0.29
C VAL A 203 5.01 -5.23 -0.88
N VAL A 204 4.28 -5.04 -1.98
CA VAL A 204 4.43 -5.88 -3.19
C VAL A 204 5.84 -5.71 -3.75
N GLY A 205 6.32 -4.47 -3.89
CA GLY A 205 7.69 -4.20 -4.34
C GLY A 205 8.75 -4.86 -3.46
N ALA A 206 8.62 -4.78 -2.14
CA ALA A 206 9.55 -5.39 -1.19
C ALA A 206 9.50 -6.92 -1.22
N GLY A 207 8.31 -7.51 -1.16
CA GLY A 207 8.13 -8.96 -1.09
C GLY A 207 8.64 -9.66 -2.35
N TYR A 208 8.24 -9.16 -3.53
CA TYR A 208 8.68 -9.70 -4.82
C TYR A 208 10.16 -9.41 -5.13
N SER A 209 10.79 -8.46 -4.43
CA SER A 209 12.24 -8.27 -4.49
C SER A 209 13.03 -9.36 -3.75
N MET A 210 12.38 -10.08 -2.82
CA MET A 210 13.01 -11.17 -2.08
C MET A 210 12.76 -12.50 -2.77
N SER A 211 11.49 -12.86 -2.98
CA SER A 211 11.10 -14.08 -3.69
C SER A 211 9.62 -13.98 -4.11
N THR A 212 9.22 -14.85 -5.03
CA THR A 212 7.82 -14.95 -5.46
C THR A 212 6.89 -15.39 -4.32
N GLU A 213 7.35 -16.30 -3.45
CA GLU A 213 6.62 -16.78 -2.29
C GLU A 213 6.47 -15.71 -1.19
N THR A 214 7.55 -14.98 -0.90
CA THR A 214 7.52 -13.83 0.01
C THR A 214 6.55 -12.77 -0.50
N GLY A 215 6.57 -12.50 -1.81
CA GLY A 215 5.65 -11.57 -2.48
C GLY A 215 4.18 -11.97 -2.34
N ASP A 216 3.84 -13.24 -2.58
CA ASP A 216 2.46 -13.75 -2.42
C ASP A 216 1.97 -13.61 -0.99
N THR A 217 2.77 -14.12 -0.05
CA THR A 217 2.45 -14.10 1.37
C THR A 217 2.30 -12.67 1.89
N ALA A 218 3.21 -11.78 1.54
CA ALA A 218 3.15 -10.36 1.93
C ALA A 218 1.91 -9.66 1.36
N THR A 219 1.55 -9.96 0.11
CA THR A 219 0.36 -9.40 -0.55
C THR A 219 -0.89 -9.85 0.19
N VAL A 220 -1.02 -11.13 0.52
CA VAL A 220 -2.17 -11.67 1.27
C VAL A 220 -2.30 -11.01 2.63
N VAL A 221 -1.23 -11.00 3.44
CA VAL A 221 -1.25 -10.38 4.78
C VAL A 221 -1.57 -8.88 4.70
N LYS A 222 -1.06 -8.19 3.68
CA LYS A 222 -1.37 -6.78 3.47
C LYS A 222 -2.83 -6.54 3.08
N LEU A 223 -3.39 -7.37 2.21
CA LEU A 223 -4.79 -7.25 1.81
C LEU A 223 -5.74 -7.60 2.98
N MET A 224 -5.36 -8.52 3.86
CA MET A 224 -6.06 -8.74 5.13
C MET A 224 -6.08 -7.46 5.99
N ARG A 225 -4.94 -6.75 6.10
CA ARG A 225 -4.88 -5.44 6.78
C ARG A 225 -5.73 -4.39 6.09
N VAL A 226 -5.71 -4.31 4.76
CA VAL A 226 -6.57 -3.40 3.98
C VAL A 226 -8.04 -3.67 4.27
N ALA A 227 -8.44 -4.94 4.41
CA ALA A 227 -9.81 -5.30 4.74
C ALA A 227 -10.25 -4.80 6.13
N MET A 228 -9.31 -4.61 7.08
CA MET A 228 -9.57 -4.01 8.39
C MET A 228 -9.93 -2.52 8.34
N LEU A 229 -9.81 -1.86 7.18
CA LEU A 229 -10.30 -0.49 7.02
C LEU A 229 -11.81 -0.38 7.30
N LEU A 230 -12.58 -1.35 6.81
CA LEU A 230 -14.03 -1.39 6.99
C LEU A 230 -14.45 -1.45 8.47
N PRO A 231 -14.04 -2.46 9.26
CA PRO A 231 -14.42 -2.53 10.68
C PRO A 231 -13.92 -1.32 11.46
N VAL A 232 -12.70 -0.82 11.18
CA VAL A 232 -12.18 0.37 11.87
C VAL A 232 -13.03 1.61 11.60
N ILE A 233 -13.44 1.85 10.35
CA ILE A 233 -14.34 2.96 9.99
C ILE A 233 -15.70 2.82 10.67
N ILE A 234 -16.28 1.62 10.69
CA ILE A 234 -17.57 1.36 11.35
C ILE A 234 -17.46 1.65 12.85
N CYS A 235 -16.43 1.14 13.53
CA CYS A 235 -16.20 1.40 14.95
C CYS A 235 -16.01 2.90 15.22
N ALA A 236 -15.21 3.59 14.41
CA ALA A 236 -15.01 5.04 14.53
C ALA A 236 -16.32 5.83 14.36
N ALA A 237 -17.15 5.45 13.39
CA ALA A 237 -18.47 6.06 13.15
C ALA A 237 -19.46 5.79 14.31
N MET A 238 -19.44 4.58 14.88
CA MET A 238 -20.27 4.25 16.04
C MET A 238 -19.87 5.05 17.28
N ILE A 239 -18.58 5.14 17.59
CA ILE A 239 -18.06 5.89 18.74
C ILE A 239 -18.41 7.37 18.64
N THR A 240 -18.26 7.97 17.45
CA THR A 240 -18.56 9.38 17.21
C THR A 240 -20.06 9.68 17.29
N ARG A 241 -20.91 8.77 16.81
CA ARG A 241 -22.37 8.86 16.97
C ARG A 241 -22.79 8.76 18.44
N MET A 242 -22.17 7.88 19.21
CA MET A 242 -22.42 7.75 20.66
C MET A 242 -22.03 9.02 21.43
N GLN A 243 -21.05 9.78 20.93
CA GLN A 243 -20.63 11.06 21.51
C GLN A 243 -21.52 12.25 21.09
N GLY A 244 -22.63 12.00 20.39
CA GLY A 244 -23.59 13.03 19.98
C GLY A 244 -23.10 13.93 18.84
N VAL A 245 -22.02 13.55 18.15
CA VAL A 245 -21.47 14.35 17.04
C VAL A 245 -22.23 14.03 15.74
N PRO A 246 -22.86 15.02 15.08
CA PRO A 246 -23.56 14.79 13.82
C PRO A 246 -22.63 14.28 12.72
N SER A 247 -23.04 13.27 11.96
CA SER A 247 -22.25 12.83 10.79
C SER A 247 -22.41 13.84 9.65
N THR A 248 -21.40 14.68 9.43
CA THR A 248 -21.41 15.69 8.36
C THR A 248 -20.69 15.23 7.08
N GLY A 249 -20.15 14.01 7.06
CA GLY A 249 -19.34 13.47 5.97
C GLY A 249 -20.09 12.55 5.00
N LYS A 250 -19.66 12.52 3.73
CA LYS A 250 -20.05 11.48 2.76
C LYS A 250 -19.55 10.11 3.25
N ARG A 251 -20.37 9.06 3.08
CA ARG A 251 -19.98 7.69 3.42
C ARG A 251 -18.71 7.30 2.64
N PRO A 252 -17.60 6.93 3.32
CA PRO A 252 -16.41 6.46 2.63
C PRO A 252 -16.71 5.12 1.92
N PRO A 253 -16.05 4.84 0.78
CA PRO A 253 -16.16 3.55 0.10
C PRO A 253 -15.64 2.43 1.03
N LEU A 254 -16.40 1.34 1.12
CA LEU A 254 -16.27 0.35 2.20
C LEU A 254 -15.07 -0.60 2.04
N LEU A 255 -14.59 -0.84 0.82
CA LEU A 255 -13.34 -1.57 0.54
C LEU A 255 -12.75 -1.12 -0.82
N PRO A 256 -11.41 -1.09 -0.99
CA PRO A 256 -10.83 -0.80 -2.30
C PRO A 256 -11.18 -1.88 -3.33
N TRP A 257 -11.56 -1.46 -4.54
CA TRP A 257 -12.01 -2.36 -5.60
C TRP A 257 -10.98 -3.43 -5.96
N PHE A 258 -9.68 -3.11 -5.89
CA PHE A 258 -8.61 -4.04 -6.25
C PHE A 258 -8.45 -5.19 -5.27
N ALA A 259 -8.73 -4.95 -3.98
CA ALA A 259 -8.71 -6.00 -2.96
C ALA A 259 -9.88 -6.98 -3.19
N VAL A 260 -11.04 -6.46 -3.58
CA VAL A 260 -12.19 -7.27 -3.98
C VAL A 260 -11.90 -8.03 -5.27
N GLY A 261 -11.31 -7.38 -6.27
CA GLY A 261 -10.89 -8.00 -7.53
C GLY A 261 -9.87 -9.12 -7.31
N PHE A 262 -8.88 -8.90 -6.44
CA PHE A 262 -7.93 -9.93 -6.02
C PHE A 262 -8.66 -11.15 -5.44
N LEU A 263 -9.58 -10.95 -4.49
CA LEU A 263 -10.32 -12.07 -3.88
C LEU A 263 -11.18 -12.83 -4.90
N ILE A 264 -11.87 -12.12 -5.79
CA ILE A 264 -12.67 -12.75 -6.85
C ILE A 264 -11.78 -13.61 -7.76
N LEU A 265 -10.64 -13.08 -8.20
CA LEU A 265 -9.72 -13.79 -9.07
C LEU A 265 -9.06 -14.98 -8.35
N ALA A 266 -8.76 -14.86 -7.06
CA ALA A 266 -8.28 -15.99 -6.24
C ALA A 266 -9.34 -17.09 -6.11
N CYS A 267 -10.61 -16.73 -5.90
CA CYS A 267 -11.72 -17.70 -5.91
C CYS A 267 -11.84 -18.40 -7.26
N ILE A 268 -11.76 -17.65 -8.36
CA ILE A 268 -11.81 -18.21 -9.73
C ILE A 268 -10.64 -19.16 -9.96
N ASN A 269 -9.41 -18.76 -9.61
CA ASN A 269 -8.23 -19.60 -9.75
C ASN A 269 -8.34 -20.90 -8.94
N SER A 270 -8.93 -20.82 -7.74
CA SER A 270 -9.13 -21.96 -6.85
C SER A 270 -10.12 -23.01 -7.35
N THR A 271 -10.91 -22.71 -8.38
CA THR A 271 -11.78 -23.71 -9.02
C THR A 271 -10.99 -24.75 -9.82
N GLY A 272 -9.74 -24.44 -10.18
CA GLY A 272 -8.93 -25.26 -11.09
C GLY A 272 -9.39 -25.24 -12.55
N TRP A 273 -10.46 -24.50 -12.89
CA TRP A 273 -11.02 -24.47 -14.25
C TRP A 273 -10.30 -23.51 -15.20
N VAL A 274 -9.42 -22.66 -14.68
CA VAL A 274 -8.70 -21.67 -15.48
C VAL A 274 -7.56 -22.36 -16.23
N PRO A 275 -7.49 -22.26 -17.58
CA PRO A 275 -6.37 -22.81 -18.34
C PRO A 275 -5.03 -22.21 -17.92
N THR A 276 -3.98 -23.02 -17.85
CA THR A 276 -2.63 -22.59 -17.43
C THR A 276 -2.06 -21.46 -18.28
N VAL A 277 -2.39 -21.41 -19.57
CA VAL A 277 -2.01 -20.33 -20.49
C VAL A 277 -2.60 -18.99 -20.05
N VAL A 278 -3.87 -18.97 -19.62
CA VAL A 278 -4.54 -17.77 -19.13
C VAL A 278 -3.91 -17.33 -17.80
N GLN A 279 -3.66 -18.27 -16.89
CA GLN A 279 -3.01 -17.98 -15.61
C GLN A 279 -1.62 -17.35 -15.83
N THR A 280 -0.80 -17.95 -16.71
CA THR A 280 0.54 -17.47 -17.00
C THR A 280 0.52 -16.08 -17.65
N GLY A 281 -0.38 -15.85 -18.61
CA GLY A 281 -0.56 -14.54 -19.23
C GLY A 281 -1.01 -13.46 -18.25
N MET A 282 -1.94 -13.77 -17.34
CA MET A 282 -2.40 -12.82 -16.31
C MET A 282 -1.32 -12.53 -15.26
N ASN A 283 -0.52 -13.53 -14.90
CA ASN A 283 0.61 -13.36 -13.98
C ASN A 283 1.72 -12.49 -14.58
N GLU A 284 2.06 -12.69 -15.85
CA GLU A 284 3.06 -11.86 -16.52
C GLU A 284 2.53 -10.42 -16.72
N LEU A 285 1.27 -10.26 -17.10
CA LEU A 285 0.63 -8.95 -17.17
C LEU A 285 0.65 -8.23 -15.81
N SER A 286 0.31 -8.95 -14.73
CA SER A 286 0.40 -8.43 -13.37
C SER A 286 1.81 -7.96 -13.04
N ARG A 287 2.82 -8.80 -13.29
CA ARG A 287 4.23 -8.47 -13.07
C ARG A 287 4.63 -7.19 -13.78
N TRP A 288 4.30 -7.04 -15.06
CA TRP A 288 4.58 -5.81 -15.81
C TRP A 288 3.84 -4.60 -15.24
N CYS A 289 2.55 -4.74 -14.94
CA CYS A 289 1.79 -3.67 -14.27
C CYS A 289 2.47 -3.21 -12.99
N LEU A 290 2.96 -4.14 -12.17
CA LEU A 290 3.65 -3.84 -10.92
C LEU A 290 4.98 -3.13 -11.15
N ILE A 291 5.86 -3.62 -12.03
CA ILE A 291 7.16 -2.98 -12.30
C ILE A 291 6.96 -1.56 -12.83
N ILE A 292 6.06 -1.38 -13.81
CA ILE A 292 5.71 -0.07 -14.39
C ILE A 292 5.15 0.87 -13.31
N SER A 293 4.32 0.35 -12.42
CA SER A 293 3.73 1.13 -11.33
C SER A 293 4.73 1.53 -10.25
N ILE A 294 5.68 0.64 -9.92
CA ILE A 294 6.75 0.94 -8.96
C ILE A 294 7.71 1.99 -9.54
N SER A 295 7.99 1.95 -10.85
CA SER A 295 8.70 3.04 -11.53
C SER A 295 7.97 4.38 -11.37
N ALA A 296 6.67 4.40 -11.66
CA ALA A 296 5.84 5.59 -11.50
C ALA A 296 5.76 6.07 -10.03
N LEU A 297 5.71 5.14 -9.08
CA LEU A 297 5.71 5.45 -7.64
C LEU A 297 7.04 6.07 -7.20
N GLY A 298 8.17 5.56 -7.70
CA GLY A 298 9.48 6.17 -7.52
C GLY A 298 9.49 7.62 -8.02
N MET A 299 8.92 7.86 -9.20
CA MET A 299 8.78 9.22 -9.75
C MET A 299 7.90 10.12 -8.90
N LYS A 300 6.94 9.59 -8.14
CA LYS A 300 6.09 10.38 -7.23
C LYS A 300 6.69 10.58 -5.84
N THR A 301 7.85 9.98 -5.55
CA THR A 301 8.43 10.03 -4.21
C THR A 301 8.99 11.43 -3.93
N GLN A 302 8.28 12.20 -3.12
CA GLN A 302 8.65 13.57 -2.77
C GLN A 302 9.30 13.64 -1.38
N LEU A 303 10.53 13.12 -1.25
CA LEU A 303 11.28 13.18 0.02
C LEU A 303 11.43 14.62 0.54
N LYS A 304 11.48 15.60 -0.37
CA LYS A 304 11.52 17.03 -0.02
C LYS A 304 10.26 17.50 0.72
N GLU A 305 9.09 16.95 0.40
CA GLU A 305 7.85 17.31 1.09
C GLU A 305 7.82 16.79 2.53
N LEU A 306 8.54 15.71 2.85
CA LEU A 306 8.66 15.23 4.22
C LEU A 306 9.25 16.29 5.16
N ALA A 307 10.19 17.10 4.66
CA ALA A 307 10.77 18.20 5.43
C ALA A 307 9.73 19.27 5.85
N THR A 308 8.58 19.34 5.17
CA THR A 308 7.50 20.31 5.47
C THR A 308 6.51 19.84 6.55
N VAL A 309 6.55 18.56 6.93
CA VAL A 309 5.60 17.92 7.86
C VAL A 309 5.87 18.29 9.33
N GLY A 310 7.09 18.76 9.63
CA GLY A 310 7.52 19.14 10.98
C GLY A 310 8.01 17.96 11.82
N ILE A 311 8.87 18.22 12.81
CA ILE A 311 9.59 17.15 13.52
C ILE A 311 8.70 16.31 14.44
N LYS A 312 7.73 16.93 15.14
CA LYS A 312 6.87 16.22 16.09
C LYS A 312 5.98 15.16 15.40
N PRO A 313 5.27 15.48 14.28
CA PRO A 313 4.56 14.47 13.51
C PRO A 313 5.45 13.34 12.98
N ILE A 314 6.65 13.66 12.49
CA ILE A 314 7.60 12.66 11.98
C ILE A 314 8.03 11.71 13.10
N LEU A 315 8.38 12.24 14.28
CA LEU A 315 8.76 11.43 15.43
C LEU A 315 7.63 10.49 15.89
N LEU A 316 6.39 10.99 15.90
CA LEU A 316 5.23 10.15 16.20
C LEU A 316 5.13 8.99 15.22
N MET A 317 5.18 9.25 13.92
CA MET A 317 5.01 8.22 12.89
C MET A 317 6.18 7.24 12.80
N ILE A 318 7.42 7.70 13.03
CA ILE A 318 8.58 6.81 13.19
C ILE A 318 8.38 5.91 14.40
N GLY A 319 7.96 6.48 15.53
CA GLY A 319 7.67 5.73 16.74
C GLY A 319 6.59 4.67 16.53
N GLU A 320 5.50 5.03 15.84
CA GLU A 320 4.44 4.09 15.45
C GLU A 320 4.95 2.97 14.52
N SER A 321 5.80 3.30 13.55
CA SER A 321 6.38 2.34 12.61
C SER A 321 7.31 1.35 13.34
N VAL A 322 8.19 1.86 14.21
CA VAL A 322 9.08 1.04 15.03
C VAL A 322 8.28 0.18 16.00
N PHE A 323 7.26 0.74 16.65
CA PHE A 323 6.36 0.00 17.52
C PHE A 323 5.65 -1.13 16.77
N LEU A 324 5.14 -0.87 15.56
CA LEU A 324 4.51 -1.87 14.71
C LEU A 324 5.49 -3.00 14.37
N VAL A 325 6.73 -2.68 13.98
CA VAL A 325 7.77 -3.68 13.71
C VAL A 325 8.05 -4.57 14.92
N LEU A 326 8.27 -3.96 16.09
CA LEU A 326 8.52 -4.70 17.33
C LEU A 326 7.34 -5.58 17.72
N LEU A 327 6.12 -5.06 17.57
CA LEU A 327 4.90 -5.81 17.86
C LEU A 327 4.73 -7.00 16.90
N VAL A 328 5.02 -6.83 15.61
CA VAL A 328 4.99 -7.92 14.63
C VAL A 328 6.02 -8.99 14.98
N LEU A 329 7.28 -8.62 15.24
CA LEU A 329 8.32 -9.60 15.57
C LEU A 329 8.00 -10.36 16.87
N SER A 330 7.48 -9.65 17.88
CA SER A 330 7.05 -10.26 19.14
C SER A 330 5.90 -11.25 18.94
N LEU A 331 4.84 -10.85 18.22
CA LEU A 331 3.70 -11.72 17.95
C LEU A 331 4.06 -12.89 17.04
N MET A 332 4.95 -12.69 16.07
CA MET A 332 5.43 -13.77 15.22
C MET A 332 6.16 -14.84 16.02
N HIS A 333 7.04 -14.44 16.95
CA HIS A 333 7.76 -15.39 17.81
C HIS A 333 6.84 -16.20 18.74
N TRP A 334 5.65 -15.67 19.07
CA TRP A 334 4.67 -16.35 19.91
C TRP A 334 3.67 -17.21 19.13
N LEU A 335 3.34 -16.84 17.90
CA LEU A 335 2.30 -17.49 17.09
C LEU A 335 2.84 -18.53 16.10
N PHE A 336 4.12 -18.45 15.72
CA PHE A 336 4.78 -19.31 14.74
C PHE A 336 6.05 -19.91 15.33
#